data_AF-A0A497JR17-F1
#
_entry.id   AF-A0A497JR17-F1
#
_cell.length_a   1.000
_cell.length_b   1.000
_cell.length_c   1.000
_cell.angle_alpha   90.00
_cell.angle_beta   90.00
_cell.angle_gamma   90.00
#
_symmetry.space_group_name_H-M   'P 1'
#
loop_
_entity.id
_entity.type
_entity.pdbx_description
1 polymer ?
#
loop_
_entity_poly.entity_id
_entity_poly.type
_entity_poly.pdbx_seq_one_letter_code
_entity_poly.pdbx_strand_id
1 'polypeptide(L)' 'MEAMKHKHVVKVSNYPENEAFIYCPKKNLFALIRLGFPLTCPVCGETFKAKNEIKIVLRQNLKDFKF' A
#
# COMPACT_ATOMS: atom_id res chain seq x y z
N MET A 1 -9.82 21.85 -8.61
CA MET A 1 -9.68 20.41 -8.93
C MET A 1 -8.64 19.84 -7.97
N GLU A 2 -9.05 19.44 -6.78
CA GLU A 2 -8.14 18.82 -5.80
C GLU A 2 -7.84 17.40 -6.27
N ALA A 3 -6.61 17.16 -6.71
CA ALA A 3 -6.14 15.82 -6.99
C ALA A 3 -6.22 15.01 -5.68
N MET A 4 -7.23 14.15 -5.55
CA MET A 4 -7.28 13.15 -4.49
C MET A 4 -5.96 12.35 -4.55
N LYS A 5 -5.03 12.65 -3.64
CA LYS A 5 -3.80 11.87 -3.47
C LYS A 5 -4.22 10.48 -3.00
N HIS A 6 -4.40 9.55 -3.93
CA HIS A 6 -4.66 8.16 -3.59
C HIS A 6 -3.47 7.66 -2.78
N LYS A 7 -3.71 7.22 -1.55
CA LYS A 7 -2.68 6.63 -0.69
C LYS A 7 -2.31 5.25 -1.23
N HIS A 8 -1.06 4.85 -1.02
CA HIS A 8 -0.65 3.48 -1.30
C HIS A 8 -1.47 2.52 -0.43
N VAL A 9 -1.94 1.43 -1.03
CA VAL A 9 -2.74 0.43 -0.33
C VAL A 9 -1.85 -0.76 0.00
N VAL A 10 -1.77 -1.16 1.26
CA VAL A 10 -0.93 -2.29 1.68
C VAL A 10 -1.82 -3.43 2.19
N LYS A 11 -1.69 -4.59 1.56
CA LYS A 11 -2.37 -5.82 1.94
C LYS A 11 -1.36 -6.76 2.58
N VAL A 12 -1.55 -7.07 3.86
CA VAL A 12 -0.71 -8.06 4.56
C VAL A 12 -1.03 -9.44 4.01
N SER A 13 -0.04 -10.14 3.46
CA SER A 13 -0.19 -11.50 2.93
C SER A 13 0.15 -12.55 3.97
N ASN A 14 1.09 -12.26 4.88
CA ASN A 14 1.53 -13.20 5.91
C ASN A 14 1.87 -12.47 7.22
N TYR A 15 1.11 -12.75 8.29
CA TYR A 15 1.26 -12.11 9.61
C TYR A 15 2.57 -12.50 10.35
N PRO A 16 3.01 -13.77 10.37
CA PRO A 16 4.28 -14.14 11.01
C PRO A 16 5.52 -13.59 10.29
N GLU A 17 5.49 -13.43 8.96
CA GLU A 17 6.67 -13.02 8.17
C GLU A 17 6.69 -11.53 7.78
N ASN A 18 5.68 -10.77 8.22
CA ASN A 18 5.48 -9.37 7.87
C ASN A 18 5.47 -9.10 6.35
N GLU A 19 5.15 -10.09 5.52
CA GLU A 19 5.09 -9.88 4.07
C GLU A 19 3.76 -9.23 3.69
N ALA A 20 3.84 -8.27 2.76
CA ALA A 20 2.68 -7.54 2.28
C ALA A 20 2.83 -7.16 0.81
N PHE A 21 1.69 -6.96 0.15
CA PHE A 21 1.63 -6.35 -1.17
C PHE A 21 1.31 -4.86 -1.02
N ILE A 22 2.11 -4.00 -1.62
CA ILE A 22 1.83 -2.57 -1.74
C ILE A 22 1.32 -2.26 -3.15
N TYR A 23 0.17 -1.64 -3.24
CA TYR A 23 -0.36 -1.03 -4.44
C TYR A 23 0.11 0.42 -4.53
N CYS A 24 0.73 0.76 -5.66
CA CYS A 24 1.16 2.10 -6.01
C CYS A 24 0.16 2.77 -6.96
N PRO A 25 -0.64 3.75 -6.50
CA PRO A 25 -1.59 4.46 -7.35
C PRO A 25 -0.91 5.37 -8.39
N LYS A 26 0.35 5.78 -8.17
CA LYS A 26 1.08 6.64 -9.13
C LYS A 26 1.47 5.91 -10.41
N LYS A 27 1.75 4.62 -10.30
CA LYS A 27 2.18 3.77 -11.43
C LYS A 27 1.17 2.67 -11.77
N ASN A 28 0.09 2.57 -10.99
CA ASN A 28 -0.94 1.53 -11.10
C ASN A 28 -0.36 0.10 -11.08
N LEU A 29 0.54 -0.16 -10.13
CA LEU A 29 1.26 -1.44 -10.00
C LEU A 29 1.26 -1.96 -8.56
N PHE A 30 1.36 -3.27 -8.42
CA PHE A 30 1.58 -3.94 -7.14
C PHE A 30 3.03 -4.37 -7.01
N ALA A 31 3.57 -4.32 -5.79
CA ALA A 31 4.86 -4.88 -5.47
C ALA A 31 4.83 -5.60 -4.13
N LEU A 32 5.72 -6.56 -3.95
CA LEU A 32 5.92 -7.23 -2.67
C LEU A 32 6.86 -6.39 -1.79
N ILE A 33 6.51 -6.27 -0.52
CA ILE A 33 7.28 -5.58 0.50
C ILE A 33 7.31 -6.40 1.79
N ARG A 34 8.30 -6.11 2.63
CA ARG A 34 8.23 -6.44 4.06
C ARG A 34 7.69 -5.23 4.81
N LEU A 35 6.67 -5.45 5.61
CA LEU A 35 5.97 -4.46 6.41
C LEU A 35 6.87 -4.03 7.57
N GLY A 36 7.62 -2.94 7.35
CA GLY A 36 8.46 -2.29 8.36
C GLY A 36 8.54 -0.81 8.05
N PHE A 37 8.49 0.03 9.09
CA PHE A 37 8.63 1.49 8.95
C PHE A 37 10.05 1.91 9.36
N PRO A 38 10.71 2.80 8.58
CA PRO A 38 10.22 3.47 7.39
C PRO A 38 10.07 2.53 6.18
N LEU A 39 8.95 2.64 5.46
CA LEU A 39 8.60 1.81 4.32
C LEU A 39 8.81 2.60 3.03
N THR A 40 9.58 2.08 2.08
CA THR A 40 9.73 2.71 0.77
C THR A 40 8.98 1.90 -0.28
N CYS A 41 8.14 2.57 -1.08
CA CYS A 41 7.49 1.95 -2.22
C CYS A 41 8.55 1.60 -3.29
N PRO A 42 8.74 0.32 -3.64
CA PRO A 42 9.73 -0.07 -4.66
C PRO A 42 9.34 0.37 -6.07
N VAL A 43 8.08 0.76 -6.27
CA VAL A 43 7.55 1.15 -7.59
C VAL A 43 7.77 2.64 -7.89
N CYS A 44 7.53 3.52 -6.91
CA CYS A 44 7.62 4.96 -7.11
C CYS A 44 8.68 5.67 -6.27
N GLY A 45 9.36 4.96 -5.37
CA GLY A 45 10.39 5.51 -4.48
C GLY A 45 9.86 6.37 -3.34
N GLU A 46 8.53 6.45 -3.14
CA GLU A 46 7.96 7.21 -2.02
C GLU A 46 8.21 6.49 -0.68
N THR A 47 8.71 7.22 0.32
CA THR A 47 9.00 6.71 1.66
C THR A 47 7.93 7.16 2.65
N PHE A 48 7.35 6.19 3.36
CA PHE A 48 6.36 6.37 4.42
C PHE A 48 7.04 6.15 5.76
N LYS A 49 6.96 7.13 6.65
CA LYS A 49 7.51 7.07 8.01
C LYS A 49 6.51 6.44 8.99
N ALA A 50 5.21 6.58 8.72
CA ALA A 50 4.14 6.11 9.59
C ALA A 50 3.03 5.34 8.87
N LYS A 51 2.34 4.47 9.61
CA LYS A 51 1.20 3.67 9.13
C LYS A 51 0.05 4.50 8.55
N ASN A 52 -0.14 5.74 9.03
CA ASN A 52 -1.25 6.61 8.61
C ASN A 52 -1.08 7.20 7.20
N GLU A 53 0.13 7.13 6.64
CA GLU A 53 0.45 7.62 5.29
C GLU A 53 0.04 6.62 4.21
N ILE A 54 -0.14 5.34 4.60
CA ILE A 54 -0.60 4.26 3.74
C ILE A 54 -1.97 3.75 4.21
N LYS A 55 -2.71 3.11 3.31
CA LYS A 55 -3.98 2.46 3.64
C LYS A 55 -3.73 0.96 3.82
N ILE A 56 -3.60 0.52 5.06
CA ILE A 56 -3.48 -0.93 5.36
C ILE A 56 -4.86 -1.56 5.26
N VAL A 57 -4.99 -2.63 4.47
CA VAL A 57 -6.24 -3.37 4.30
C VAL A 57 -6.02 -4.83 4.70
N LEU A 58 -6.83 -5.31 5.65
CA LEU A 58 -6.78 -6.69 6.17
C LEU A 58 -7.64 -7.63 5.32
N ARG A 59 -8.73 -7.12 4.74
CA ARG A 59 -9.64 -7.81 3.83
C ARG A 59 -10.13 -6.78 2.81
N GLN A 60 -10.01 -7.05 1.53
CA GLN A 60 -10.87 -6.39 0.53
C GLN A 60 -11.60 -7.47 -0.25
N ASN A 61 -12.92 -7.35 -0.28
CA ASN A 61 -13.72 -7.86 -1.38
C ASN A 61 -13.52 -6.90 -2.56
N LEU A 62 -13.58 -7.39 -3.80
CA LEU A 62 -13.44 -6.56 -5.01
C LEU A 62 -14.38 -5.33 -5.03
N LYS A 63 -15.49 -5.37 -4.27
CA LYS A 63 -16.47 -4.30 -4.10
C LYS A 63 -15.93 -3.04 -3.41
N ASP A 64 -14.91 -3.17 -2.57
CA ASP A 64 -14.29 -2.05 -1.84
C ASP A 64 -13.41 -1.16 -2.73
N PHE A 65 -13.06 -1.63 -3.93
CA PHE A 65 -12.22 -0.91 -4.88
C PHE A 65 -12.97 0.12 -5.72
N LYS A 66 -14.32 0.17 -5.68
CA LYS A 66 -15.17 1.09 -6.46
C LYS A 66 -14.58 1.44 -7.84
N PHE A 67 -14.32 0.41 -8.64
CA PHE A 67 -14.00 0.56 -10.07
C PHE A 67 -15.17 1.24 -10.79
#